data_AF-A0A521ZWW6-F1
#
_entry.id   AF-A0A521ZWW6-F1
#
_cell.length_a   1.000
_cell.length_b   1.000
_cell.length_c   1.000
_cell.angle_alpha   90.00
_cell.angle_beta   90.00
_cell.angle_gamma   90.00
#
_symmetry.space_group_name_H-M   'P 1'
#
loop_
_entity.id
_entity.type
_entity.pdbx_description
1 polymer ?
#
loop_
_entity_poly.entity_id
_entity_poly.type
_entity_poly.pdbx_seq_one_letter_code
_entity_poly.pdbx_strand_id
1 'polypeptide(L)'
;MSVPTKAVGVPFKVHLIGATTGKAWPGEFRAKKSLSFRDKLAADAYRRELIGGVAGAVDGEAAAAALVISQLSVRLTECPEWWTASKGGLDLEDANVLESVYKEALKIEDDYLKQVEAEGKAAQEALRAEKK
;
A
#
# COMPACT_ATOMS: atom_id res chain seq x y z
N MET A 1 27.68 -17.40 -3.11
CA MET A 1 26.75 -17.20 -4.23
C MET A 1 25.41 -16.81 -3.64
N SER A 2 25.03 -15.54 -3.78
CA SER A 2 23.79 -15.00 -3.19
C SER A 2 22.61 -15.40 -4.08
N VAL A 3 21.61 -16.05 -3.51
CA VAL A 3 20.37 -16.40 -4.23
C VAL A 3 19.60 -15.10 -4.48
N PRO A 4 19.19 -14.77 -5.71
CA PRO A 4 18.33 -13.62 -5.94
C PRO A 4 16.96 -13.93 -5.35
N THR A 5 16.65 -13.29 -4.22
CA THR A 5 15.32 -13.30 -3.61
C THR A 5 14.32 -12.79 -4.64
N LYS A 6 13.44 -13.67 -5.14
CA LYS A 6 12.33 -13.27 -6.01
C LYS A 6 11.55 -12.15 -5.32
N ALA A 7 11.41 -11.02 -6.01
CA ALA A 7 10.55 -9.91 -5.66
C ALA A 7 9.16 -10.41 -5.23
N VAL A 8 8.85 -10.33 -3.93
CA VAL A 8 7.55 -10.76 -3.39
C VAL A 8 6.58 -9.58 -3.54
N GLY A 9 5.76 -9.57 -4.59
CA GLY A 9 4.72 -8.55 -4.76
C GLY A 9 4.14 -8.48 -6.18
N VAL A 10 2.93 -7.95 -6.29
CA VAL A 10 2.24 -7.68 -7.56
C VAL A 10 2.73 -6.32 -8.09
N PRO A 11 3.24 -6.25 -9.33
CA PRO A 11 3.74 -5.01 -9.90
C PRO A 11 2.60 -4.08 -10.31
N PHE A 12 2.81 -2.77 -10.17
CA PHE A 12 1.96 -1.72 -10.74
C PHE A 12 2.81 -0.52 -11.16
N LYS A 13 2.29 0.30 -12.06
CA LYS A 13 2.99 1.47 -12.59
C LYS A 13 2.22 2.74 -12.29
N VAL A 14 2.97 3.79 -11.99
CA VAL A 14 2.44 5.13 -11.78
C VAL A 14 3.12 6.05 -12.78
N HIS A 15 2.32 6.80 -13.54
CA HIS A 15 2.77 7.81 -14.48
C HIS A 15 1.86 9.03 -14.33
N LEU A 16 2.30 10.00 -13.53
CA LEU A 16 1.52 11.20 -13.26
C LEU A 16 2.41 12.43 -13.10
N ILE A 17 1.77 13.59 -13.17
CA ILE A 17 2.38 14.89 -12.98
C ILE A 17 1.92 15.43 -11.62
N GLY A 18 2.86 15.92 -10.83
CA GLY A 18 2.59 16.57 -9.56
C GLY A 18 1.70 17.79 -9.74
N ALA A 19 0.60 17.87 -9.00
CA ALA A 19 -0.37 18.96 -9.15
C ALA A 19 0.19 20.32 -8.71
N THR A 20 1.10 20.33 -7.74
CA THR A 20 1.70 21.53 -7.17
C THR A 20 3.00 21.87 -7.89
N THR A 21 3.87 20.88 -8.09
CA THR A 21 5.23 21.11 -8.62
C THR A 21 5.31 21.04 -10.14
N GLY A 22 4.34 20.41 -10.80
CA GLY A 22 4.39 20.12 -12.23
C GLY A 22 5.45 19.07 -12.63
N LYS A 23 6.12 18.44 -11.66
CA LYS A 23 7.15 17.42 -11.93
C LYS A 23 6.50 16.11 -12.36
N ALA A 24 7.13 15.42 -13.30
CA ALA A 24 6.70 14.07 -13.69
C ALA A 24 7.25 13.03 -12.72
N TRP A 25 6.40 12.11 -12.29
CA TRP A 25 6.72 11.04 -11.34
C TRP A 25 6.48 9.65 -11.97
N PRO A 26 7.30 9.22 -12.95
CA PRO A 26 7.20 7.87 -13.50
C PRO A 26 7.84 6.86 -12.54
N GLY A 27 7.16 5.77 -12.23
CA GLY A 27 7.70 4.75 -11.34
C GLY A 27 7.00 3.40 -11.47
N GLU A 28 7.78 2.34 -11.30
CA GLU A 28 7.26 0.98 -11.14
C GLU A 28 7.40 0.58 -9.67
N PHE A 29 6.31 0.04 -9.13
CA PHE A 29 6.19 -0.38 -7.74
C PHE A 29 5.80 -1.85 -7.69
N ARG A 30 6.02 -2.47 -6.54
CA ARG A 30 5.39 -3.75 -6.18
C ARG A 30 4.73 -3.65 -4.82
N ALA A 31 3.56 -4.26 -4.68
CA ALA A 31 2.85 -4.34 -3.40
C ALA A 31 2.47 -5.77 -3.02
N LYS A 32 2.33 -6.00 -1.70
CA LYS A 32 1.73 -7.21 -1.15
C LYS A 32 0.25 -7.29 -1.52
N LYS A 33 -0.20 -8.47 -1.93
CA LYS A 33 -1.62 -8.77 -2.19
C LYS A 33 -2.51 -8.80 -0.95
N SER A 34 -1.91 -8.97 0.22
CA SER A 34 -2.64 -9.01 1.49
C SER A 34 -1.70 -8.65 2.63
N LEU A 35 -2.19 -7.91 3.61
CA LEU A 35 -1.45 -7.62 4.83
C LEU A 35 -1.72 -8.66 5.92
N SER A 36 -0.65 -9.20 6.51
CA SER A 36 -0.75 -10.02 7.72
C SER A 36 -1.11 -9.17 8.93
N PHE A 37 -1.51 -9.80 10.04
CA PHE A 37 -1.71 -9.08 11.31
C PHE A 37 -0.43 -8.37 11.77
N ARG A 38 0.75 -8.93 11.51
CA ARG A 38 2.03 -8.29 11.79
C ARG A 38 2.19 -7.00 11.00
N ASP A 39 1.88 -7.01 9.72
CA ASP A 39 1.96 -5.81 8.87
C ASP A 39 0.98 -4.73 9.35
N LYS A 40 -0.25 -5.12 9.71
CA LYS A 40 -1.27 -4.19 10.24
C LYS A 40 -0.82 -3.51 11.52
N LEU A 41 -0.23 -4.27 12.45
CA LEU A 41 0.33 -3.73 13.69
C LEU A 41 1.53 -2.82 13.44
N ALA A 42 2.42 -3.19 12.51
CA ALA A 42 3.55 -2.36 12.13
C ALA A 42 3.11 -1.03 11.49
N ALA A 43 2.10 -1.06 10.61
CA ALA A 43 1.53 0.15 10.02
C ALA A 43 0.90 1.08 11.06
N ASP A 44 0.19 0.54 12.05
CA ASP A 44 -0.40 1.37 13.10
C ASP A 44 0.67 1.92 14.07
N ALA A 45 1.70 1.13 14.41
CA ALA A 45 2.83 1.62 15.18
C ALA A 45 3.53 2.79 14.48
N TYR A 46 3.83 2.65 13.19
CA TYR A 46 4.47 3.71 12.41
C TYR A 46 3.56 4.93 12.21
N ARG A 47 2.24 4.72 12.04
CA ARG A 47 1.27 5.82 11.99
C ARG A 47 1.32 6.67 13.27
N ARG A 48 1.36 6.02 14.44
CA ARG A 48 1.46 6.69 15.75
C ARG A 48 2.77 7.43 15.91
N GLU A 49 3.85 6.88 15.39
CA GLU A 49 5.15 7.54 15.35
C GLU A 49 5.10 8.82 14.51
N LEU A 50 4.50 8.77 13.31
CA LEU A 50 4.39 9.92 12.39
C LEU A 50 3.57 11.08 12.97
N ILE A 51 2.42 10.79 13.58
CA ILE A 51 1.60 11.84 14.20
C ILE A 51 2.19 12.35 15.51
N GLY A 52 3.06 11.57 16.17
CA GLY A 52 3.61 11.87 17.49
C GLY A 52 2.59 11.71 18.62
N GLY A 53 3.09 11.74 19.86
CA GLY A 53 2.27 11.67 21.08
C GLY A 53 1.53 12.97 21.40
N VAL A 54 0.93 13.63 20.40
CA VAL A 54 0.31 14.94 20.56
C VAL A 54 -0.87 14.85 21.52
N ALA A 55 -0.87 15.68 22.55
CA ALA A 55 -2.04 15.87 23.39
C ALA A 55 -3.05 16.76 22.64
N GLY A 56 -4.14 16.18 22.14
CA GLY A 56 -5.21 16.91 21.45
C GLY A 56 -5.61 16.32 20.10
N ALA A 57 -6.44 17.04 19.34
CA ALA A 57 -6.82 16.64 17.99
C ALA A 57 -5.65 16.88 17.02
N VAL A 58 -5.29 15.83 16.27
CA VAL A 58 -4.35 15.94 15.15
C VAL A 58 -5.08 16.63 13.99
N ASP A 59 -4.38 17.48 13.25
CA ASP A 59 -4.89 18.05 12.01
C ASP A 59 -5.37 16.96 11.04
N GLY A 60 -6.49 17.21 10.35
CA GLY A 60 -7.14 16.20 9.51
C GLY A 60 -6.28 15.74 8.33
N GLU A 61 -5.54 16.67 7.72
CA GLU A 61 -4.65 16.37 6.60
C GLU A 61 -3.42 15.60 7.08
N ALA A 62 -2.82 16.03 8.20
CA ALA A 62 -1.71 15.31 8.82
C ALA A 62 -2.09 13.87 9.22
N ALA A 63 -3.29 13.67 9.77
CA ALA A 63 -3.80 12.36 10.14
C ALA A 63 -4.03 11.46 8.91
N ALA A 64 -4.57 12.01 7.82
CA ALA A 64 -4.77 11.31 6.57
C ALA A 64 -3.43 10.92 5.92
N ALA A 65 -2.48 11.85 5.84
CA ALA A 65 -1.15 11.59 5.29
C ALA A 65 -0.41 10.50 6.09
N ALA A 66 -0.43 10.58 7.43
CA ALA A 66 0.19 9.58 8.29
C ALA A 66 -0.43 8.18 8.08
N LEU A 67 -1.74 8.09 7.90
CA LEU A 67 -2.41 6.83 7.59
C LEU A 67 -1.95 6.26 6.24
N VAL A 68 -1.92 7.09 5.19
CA VAL A 68 -1.50 6.65 3.85
C VAL A 68 -0.06 6.19 3.84
N ILE A 69 0.85 6.99 4.39
CA ILE A 69 2.29 6.69 4.43
C ILE A 69 2.55 5.41 5.23
N SER A 70 1.86 5.23 6.36
CA SER A 70 2.07 4.05 7.19
C SER A 70 1.52 2.76 6.57
N GLN A 71 0.45 2.85 5.79
CA GLN A 71 -0.03 1.73 5.00
C GLN A 71 0.95 1.39 3.87
N LEU A 72 1.44 2.40 3.15
CA LEU A 72 2.38 2.20 2.06
C LEU A 72 3.71 1.59 2.53
N SER A 73 4.20 1.97 3.71
CA SER A 73 5.47 1.45 4.25
C SER A 73 5.47 -0.06 4.48
N VAL A 74 4.31 -0.67 4.73
CA VAL A 74 4.19 -2.13 4.92
C VAL A 74 3.67 -2.85 3.67
N ARG A 75 2.97 -2.14 2.77
CA ARG A 75 2.39 -2.68 1.54
C ARG A 75 3.41 -2.80 0.43
N LEU A 76 4.20 -1.75 0.22
CA LEU A 76 5.16 -1.69 -0.86
C LEU A 76 6.36 -2.58 -0.53
N THR A 77 6.79 -3.37 -1.51
CA THR A 77 7.94 -4.27 -1.40
C THR A 77 9.09 -3.85 -2.30
N GLU A 78 8.77 -3.19 -3.43
CA GLU A 78 9.74 -2.53 -4.30
C GLU A 78 9.18 -1.17 -4.71
N CYS A 79 10.08 -0.19 -4.76
CA CYS A 79 9.74 1.20 -5.08
C CYS A 79 10.79 1.77 -6.04
N PRO A 80 10.42 2.75 -6.88
CA PRO A 80 11.39 3.48 -7.69
C PRO A 80 12.32 4.32 -6.81
N GLU A 81 13.50 4.66 -7.33
CA GLU A 81 14.55 5.37 -6.57
C GLU A 81 14.05 6.68 -5.96
N TRP A 82 13.24 7.45 -6.70
CA TRP A 82 12.70 8.72 -6.23
C TRP A 82 11.78 8.57 -5.02
N TRP A 83 11.05 7.45 -4.91
CA TRP A 83 10.20 7.18 -3.76
C TRP A 83 11.04 6.95 -2.51
N THR A 84 12.10 6.13 -2.63
CA THR A 84 13.06 5.88 -1.55
C THR A 84 13.80 7.16 -1.17
N ALA A 85 14.21 7.97 -2.14
CA ALA A 85 14.86 9.26 -1.92
C ALA A 85 13.95 10.25 -1.18
N SER A 86 12.63 10.18 -1.41
CA SER A 86 11.62 10.96 -0.68
C SER A 86 11.24 10.37 0.69
N LYS A 87 12.04 9.45 1.25
CA LYS A 87 11.78 8.71 2.50
C LYS A 87 10.41 8.03 2.52
N GLY A 88 10.05 7.38 1.42
CA GLY A 88 8.78 6.68 1.32
C GLY A 88 7.57 7.60 1.13
N GLY A 89 7.78 8.75 0.47
CA GLY A 89 6.73 9.72 0.18
C GLY A 89 6.58 10.85 1.19
N LEU A 90 7.34 10.84 2.29
CA LEU A 90 7.30 11.88 3.33
C LEU A 90 7.78 13.25 2.84
N ASP A 91 8.76 13.26 1.94
CA ASP A 91 9.34 14.50 1.41
C ASP A 91 8.66 14.93 0.08
N LEU A 92 7.48 14.37 -0.26
CA LEU A 92 6.73 14.77 -1.46
C LEU A 92 5.89 16.04 -1.19
N GLU A 93 5.92 16.97 -2.15
CA GLU A 93 5.12 18.20 -2.14
C GLU A 93 3.74 18.03 -2.82
N ASP A 94 3.56 16.94 -3.56
CA ASP A 94 2.41 16.68 -4.41
C ASP A 94 1.53 15.57 -3.81
N ALA A 95 0.46 15.95 -3.11
CA ALA A 95 -0.45 15.00 -2.48
C ALA A 95 -1.07 14.00 -3.48
N ASN A 96 -1.31 14.42 -4.72
CA ASN A 96 -1.87 13.56 -5.76
C ASN A 96 -0.94 12.38 -6.12
N VAL A 97 0.37 12.55 -5.99
CA VAL A 97 1.35 11.47 -6.20
C VAL A 97 1.17 10.40 -5.13
N LEU A 98 1.17 10.82 -3.86
CA LEU A 98 1.01 9.95 -2.70
C LEU A 98 -0.33 9.20 -2.76
N GLU A 99 -1.42 9.90 -3.05
CA GLU A 99 -2.74 9.31 -3.21
C GLU A 99 -2.79 8.27 -4.32
N SER A 100 -2.18 8.54 -5.48
CA SER A 100 -2.22 7.61 -6.61
C SER A 100 -1.48 6.32 -6.30
N VAL A 101 -0.30 6.40 -5.68
CA VAL A 101 0.46 5.22 -5.25
C VAL A 101 -0.36 4.41 -4.25
N TYR A 102 -1.04 5.08 -3.31
CA TYR A 102 -1.91 4.43 -2.34
C TYR A 102 -3.11 3.73 -2.97
N LYS A 103 -3.82 4.40 -3.88
CA LYS A 103 -4.99 3.84 -4.57
C LYS A 103 -4.62 2.58 -5.36
N GLU A 104 -3.52 2.61 -6.11
CA GLU A 104 -3.06 1.43 -6.85
C GLU A 104 -2.62 0.29 -5.92
N ALA A 105 -1.92 0.59 -4.82
CA ALA A 105 -1.54 -0.41 -3.83
C ALA A 105 -2.76 -1.06 -3.13
N LEU A 106 -3.82 -0.28 -2.85
CA LEU A 106 -5.06 -0.80 -2.28
C LEU A 106 -5.83 -1.66 -3.27
N LYS A 107 -5.87 -1.27 -4.55
CA LYS A 107 -6.55 -2.01 -5.60
C LYS A 107 -6.05 -3.45 -5.72
N ILE A 108 -4.74 -3.65 -5.55
CA ILE A 108 -4.13 -4.99 -5.53
C ILE A 108 -4.72 -5.87 -4.41
N GLU A 109 -4.92 -5.32 -3.21
CA GLU A 109 -5.54 -6.07 -2.11
C GLU A 109 -7.03 -6.32 -2.36
N ASP A 110 -7.76 -5.32 -2.84
CA ASP A 110 -9.18 -5.43 -3.17
C ASP A 110 -9.44 -6.51 -4.24
N ASP A 111 -8.66 -6.49 -5.32
CA ASP A 111 -8.74 -7.50 -6.39
C ASP A 111 -8.43 -8.91 -5.87
N TYR A 112 -7.43 -9.04 -4.99
CA TYR A 112 -7.10 -10.32 -4.37
C TYR A 112 -8.21 -10.82 -3.43
N LEU A 113 -8.79 -9.96 -2.60
CA LEU A 113 -9.87 -10.34 -1.68
C LEU A 113 -11.12 -10.80 -2.44
N LYS A 114 -11.48 -10.12 -3.53
CA LYS A 114 -12.58 -10.55 -4.42
C LYS A 114 -12.33 -11.93 -5.01
N GLN A 115 -11.10 -12.19 -5.45
CA GLN A 115 -10.72 -13.50 -5.97
C GLN A 115 -10.89 -14.59 -4.89
N VAL A 116 -10.33 -14.37 -3.70
CA VAL A 116 -10.41 -15.33 -2.59
C VAL A 116 -11.86 -15.58 -2.16
N GLU A 117 -12.71 -14.54 -2.13
CA GLU A 117 -14.12 -14.70 -1.82
C GLU A 117 -14.85 -15.56 -2.86
N ALA A 118 -14.58 -15.35 -4.15
CA ALA A 118 -15.16 -16.15 -5.23
C ALA A 118 -14.74 -17.62 -5.14
N GLU A 119 -13.45 -17.90 -4.90
CA GLU A 119 -12.93 -19.24 -4.68
C GLU A 119 -13.57 -19.92 -3.46
N GLY A 120 -13.73 -19.16 -2.36
CA GLY A 120 -14.39 -19.64 -1.14
C GLY A 120 -15.86 -20.02 -1.35
N LYS A 121 -16.61 -19.23 -2.11
CA LYS A 121 -18.01 -19.55 -2.47
C LYS A 121 -18.10 -20.81 -3.32
N ALA A 122 -17.27 -20.93 -4.35
CA ALA A 122 -17.24 -22.11 -5.22
C ALA A 122 -16.89 -23.39 -4.44
N ALA A 123 -15.92 -23.32 -3.52
CA ALA A 123 -15.55 -24.46 -2.67
C ALA A 123 -16.68 -24.87 -1.71
N GLN A 124 -17.41 -23.91 -1.15
CA GLN A 124 -18.58 -24.20 -0.30
C GLN A 124 -19.72 -24.87 -1.08
N GLU A 125 -19.97 -24.45 -2.32
CA GLU A 125 -20.98 -25.04 -3.20
C GLU A 125 -20.62 -26.48 -3.59
N ALA A 126 -19.36 -26.74 -3.96
CA ALA A 126 -18.87 -28.08 -4.25
C ALA A 126 -19.04 -29.04 -3.06
N LEU A 127 -18.65 -28.60 -1.85
CA LEU A 127 -18.83 -29.39 -0.61
C LEU A 127 -20.29 -29.68 -0.26
N ARG A 128 -21.22 -28.81 -0.67
CA ARG A 128 -22.67 -29.03 -0.48
C ARG A 128 -23.25 -29.98 -1.52
N ALA A 129 -22.74 -29.95 -2.74
CA ALA A 129 -23.15 -30.85 -3.82
C ALA A 129 -22.68 -32.29 -3.59
N GLU A 130 -21.47 -32.49 -3.05
CA GLU A 130 -20.94 -33.83 -2.70
C GLU A 130 -21.66 -34.50 -1.52
N LYS A 131 -22.38 -33.73 -0.69
CA LYS A 131 -23.14 -34.23 0.46
C LYS A 131 -24.60 -34.57 0.13
N LYS A 132 -25.04 -34.39 -1.12
CA LYS A 132 -26.37 -34.77 -1.62
C LYS A 132 -26.27 -36.02 -2.48
#